data_AF-A0A940J862-F1
#
_entry.id   AF-A0A940J862-F1
#
_cell.length_a   1.000
_cell.length_b   1.000
_cell.length_c   1.000
_cell.angle_alpha   90.00
_cell.angle_beta   90.00
_cell.angle_gamma   90.00
#
_symmetry.space_group_name_H-M   'P 1'
#
loop_
_entity.id
_entity.type
_entity.pdbx_description
1 polymer ?
#
loop_
_entity_poly.entity_id
_entity_poly.type
_entity_poly.pdbx_seq_one_letter_code
_entity_poly.pdbx_strand_id
1 'polypeptide(L)'
;MPLTIPRSARRLGLTAAMLALALPLASAKADTIRVQSTTDTIDAGLVVGLLGDAYKTAQPRDELAYVGVGTGKALDNARAGLADVVITHAPSLEAIFVNDGFSLEPVGRAIFYSDYVIVGPSSDPAGVLGSAPHDAITAFERIAAAGADGKATFVSRGDNSGTNVQEQTMWGLTDASVSKQAALNGGGSAVRLEPGSGGTSPAWYEKTNLGQAANLNVAEACTPTGANPNGGCYTLVDRGTFNRGLAEGKIVGLKILGDRNTPGTRGGENLLINPFSAYVVNPDKISTDPKPNTAAGTRFLDFLTSERFQAALETFPSAADPAFRGDAFPRIDASIPTAAIAGSRITLSLTAVDRLPGGGNVSGLPVTIEATTDGGKAWSAAATVTTAATGKASATVSITSTTQYRARWSRHGKFSPSSSALGTVTVPSTPAKPGDTVAPKASKLTLTAKKVSVRVSESATVKLTVARQRIVKIRGKARHRYNTVKTTTIKATKASTVSRKLSKLRAARYRVTVVATDPAGNRSTLTKLVTLKERRR
;
A
#
# COMPACT_ATOMS: atom_id res chain seq x y z
N MET A 1 -75.34 47.80 -20.83
CA MET A 1 -75.67 46.75 -21.82
C MET A 1 -74.70 45.59 -21.62
N PRO A 2 -75.17 44.34 -21.52
CA PRO A 2 -74.39 43.20 -21.06
C PRO A 2 -73.76 42.41 -22.23
N LEU A 3 -73.17 41.25 -21.88
CA LEU A 3 -72.64 40.17 -22.74
C LEU A 3 -71.14 40.29 -23.08
N THR A 4 -70.28 39.26 -22.98
CA THR A 4 -70.43 37.84 -22.62
C THR A 4 -69.02 37.26 -22.43
N ILE A 5 -68.87 36.31 -21.51
CA ILE A 5 -67.71 35.41 -21.45
C ILE A 5 -67.87 34.31 -22.51
N PRO A 6 -66.79 33.85 -23.15
CA PRO A 6 -66.66 32.42 -23.39
C PRO A 6 -65.36 31.83 -22.85
N ARG A 7 -65.51 30.61 -22.33
CA ARG A 7 -64.48 29.69 -21.85
C ARG A 7 -63.78 29.00 -23.01
N SER A 8 -62.46 28.82 -22.94
CA SER A 8 -61.74 27.58 -23.27
C SER A 8 -60.23 27.85 -23.19
N ALA A 9 -59.53 27.32 -22.18
CA ALA A 9 -58.87 26.02 -22.17
C ALA A 9 -57.50 26.00 -22.88
N ARG A 10 -56.46 25.93 -22.04
CA ARG A 10 -55.17 25.25 -22.23
C ARG A 10 -54.32 25.63 -23.45
N ARG A 11 -53.13 26.19 -23.15
CA ARG A 11 -51.86 25.46 -23.25
C ARG A 11 -50.75 26.22 -22.51
N LEU A 12 -50.19 25.53 -21.51
CA LEU A 12 -48.92 25.87 -20.86
C LEU A 12 -47.83 25.93 -21.94
N GLY A 13 -47.18 27.08 -22.07
CA GLY A 13 -45.86 27.22 -22.67
C GLY A 13 -44.92 27.78 -21.62
N LEU A 14 -44.22 26.92 -20.89
CA LEU A 14 -43.08 27.32 -20.06
C LEU A 14 -41.94 27.74 -20.99
N THR A 15 -41.75 29.03 -21.20
CA THR A 15 -40.44 29.58 -21.58
C THR A 15 -39.69 29.92 -20.31
N ALA A 16 -38.99 28.93 -19.75
CA ALA A 16 -38.02 29.16 -18.68
C ALA A 16 -36.78 29.83 -19.30
N ALA A 17 -36.58 31.10 -18.99
CA ALA A 17 -35.34 31.81 -19.27
C ALA A 17 -34.21 31.15 -18.48
N MET A 18 -33.31 30.44 -19.16
CA MET A 18 -32.02 30.01 -18.60
C MET A 18 -31.13 31.24 -18.47
N LEU A 19 -31.19 31.90 -17.31
CA LEU A 19 -30.15 32.81 -16.87
C LEU A 19 -28.96 31.94 -16.44
N ALA A 20 -28.00 31.75 -17.34
CA ALA A 20 -26.74 31.09 -17.05
C ALA A 20 -25.98 31.93 -16.01
N LEU A 21 -26.07 31.51 -14.75
CA LEU A 21 -25.29 32.05 -13.65
C LEU A 21 -23.83 31.61 -13.88
N ALA A 22 -23.08 32.40 -14.65
CA ALA A 22 -21.64 32.29 -14.70
C ALA A 22 -21.11 32.74 -13.33
N LEU A 23 -20.97 31.80 -12.39
CA LEU A 23 -20.16 32.05 -11.21
C LEU A 23 -18.75 32.40 -11.70
N PRO A 24 -18.16 33.53 -11.29
CA PRO A 24 -16.74 33.72 -11.50
C PRO A 24 -16.06 32.58 -10.73
N LEU A 25 -15.31 31.72 -11.42
CA LEU A 25 -14.29 30.94 -10.75
C LEU A 25 -13.33 31.96 -10.16
N ALA A 26 -13.50 32.26 -8.88
CA ALA A 26 -12.49 32.97 -8.12
C ALA A 26 -11.20 32.16 -8.31
N SER A 27 -10.22 32.76 -9.00
CA SER A 27 -8.87 32.23 -9.05
C SER A 27 -8.37 32.26 -7.61
N ALA A 28 -8.50 31.13 -6.91
CA ALA A 28 -7.94 30.97 -5.57
C ALA A 28 -6.44 31.18 -5.71
N LYS A 29 -5.92 32.22 -5.04
CA LYS A 29 -4.50 32.56 -5.01
C LYS A 29 -3.71 31.31 -4.59
N ALA A 30 -2.60 31.03 -5.27
CA ALA A 30 -1.71 29.92 -4.90
C ALA A 30 -1.26 30.10 -3.44
N ASP A 31 -1.35 29.03 -2.65
CA ASP A 31 -0.83 29.02 -1.28
C ASP A 31 0.67 28.73 -1.34
N THR A 32 1.51 29.69 -0.94
CA THR A 32 2.94 29.42 -0.73
C THR A 32 3.10 28.69 0.61
N ILE A 33 3.77 27.55 0.61
CA ILE A 33 4.10 26.76 1.79
C ILE A 33 5.58 26.92 2.10
N ARG A 34 5.87 27.54 3.24
CA ARG A 34 7.22 27.78 3.75
C ARG A 34 7.67 26.60 4.58
N VAL A 35 8.59 25.82 4.05
CA VAL A 35 9.18 24.66 4.73
C VAL A 35 10.59 25.01 5.17
N GLN A 36 10.84 24.95 6.48
CA GLN A 36 12.19 24.97 7.04
C GLN A 36 12.60 23.53 7.32
N SER A 37 13.71 23.10 6.74
CA SER A 37 14.19 21.74 6.85
C SER A 37 15.70 21.72 7.00
N THR A 38 16.28 20.52 7.02
CA THR A 38 17.72 20.34 7.05
C THR A 38 18.36 20.23 5.69
N THR A 39 19.62 20.65 5.59
CA THR A 39 20.43 20.54 4.36
C THR A 39 20.48 19.11 3.84
N ASP A 40 20.45 18.13 4.73
CA ASP A 40 20.59 16.69 4.46
C ASP A 40 19.56 16.18 3.42
N THR A 41 18.31 16.68 3.48
CA THR A 41 17.28 16.30 2.50
C THR A 41 17.55 16.89 1.10
N ILE A 42 18.15 18.08 1.03
CA ILE A 42 18.53 18.74 -0.23
C ILE A 42 19.80 18.09 -0.79
N ASP A 43 20.78 17.86 0.09
CA ASP A 43 22.10 17.35 -0.24
C ASP A 43 22.02 15.90 -0.71
N ALA A 44 21.17 15.06 -0.10
CA ALA A 44 20.84 13.73 -0.61
C ALA A 44 19.99 13.73 -1.90
N GLY A 45 19.52 14.92 -2.34
CA GLY A 45 18.78 15.09 -3.60
C GLY A 45 17.27 14.85 -3.51
N LEU A 46 16.71 14.57 -2.33
CA LEU A 46 15.29 14.25 -2.17
C LEU A 46 14.38 15.37 -2.67
N VAL A 47 14.71 16.62 -2.36
CA VAL A 47 13.89 17.78 -2.70
C VAL A 47 13.74 17.96 -4.21
N VAL A 48 14.86 17.92 -4.93
CA VAL A 48 14.91 18.13 -6.39
C VAL A 48 14.56 16.86 -7.18
N GLY A 49 14.89 15.68 -6.64
CA GLY A 49 14.77 14.42 -7.37
C GLY A 49 13.46 13.67 -7.15
N LEU A 50 12.67 14.03 -6.14
CA LEU A 50 11.40 13.36 -5.86
C LEU A 50 10.34 14.28 -5.25
N LEU A 51 10.63 14.89 -4.11
CA LEU A 51 9.64 15.57 -3.27
C LEU A 51 8.97 16.75 -3.97
N GLY A 52 9.75 17.63 -4.60
CA GLY A 52 9.21 18.85 -5.25
C GLY A 52 8.20 18.53 -6.35
N ASP A 53 8.58 17.68 -7.30
CA ASP A 53 7.72 17.30 -8.43
C ASP A 53 6.53 16.43 -8.01
N ALA A 54 6.75 15.50 -7.07
CA ALA A 54 5.67 14.68 -6.53
C ALA A 54 4.65 15.54 -5.78
N TYR A 55 5.11 16.55 -5.03
CA TYR A 55 4.22 17.47 -4.33
C TYR A 55 3.45 18.35 -5.31
N LYS A 56 4.14 18.97 -6.29
CA LYS A 56 3.50 19.79 -7.33
C LYS A 56 2.45 19.01 -8.12
N THR A 57 2.70 17.73 -8.38
CA THR A 57 1.72 16.86 -9.04
C THR A 57 0.50 16.59 -8.17
N ALA A 58 0.70 16.37 -6.86
CA ALA A 58 -0.38 16.09 -5.92
C ALA A 58 -1.19 17.34 -5.53
N GLN A 59 -0.53 18.50 -5.43
CA GLN A 59 -1.08 19.79 -5.01
C GLN A 59 -0.67 20.90 -5.99
N PRO A 60 -1.21 20.92 -7.23
CA PRO A 60 -0.77 21.83 -8.28
C PRO A 60 -1.06 23.32 -8.03
N ARG A 61 -1.80 23.65 -6.97
CA ARG A 61 -2.10 25.02 -6.55
C ARG A 61 -1.11 25.56 -5.51
N ASP A 62 -0.35 24.68 -4.87
CA ASP A 62 0.56 25.06 -3.81
C ASP A 62 1.94 25.37 -4.41
N GLU A 63 2.60 26.40 -3.89
CA GLU A 63 3.98 26.73 -4.20
C GLU A 63 4.87 26.30 -3.03
N LEU A 64 5.78 25.35 -3.26
CA LEU A 64 6.67 24.85 -2.23
C LEU A 64 7.93 25.73 -2.11
N ALA A 65 8.01 26.51 -1.04
CA ALA A 65 9.20 27.27 -0.67
C ALA A 65 10.01 26.48 0.38
N TYR A 66 10.98 25.68 -0.07
CA TYR A 66 11.77 24.79 0.78
C TYR A 66 13.16 25.36 1.06
N VAL A 67 13.52 25.51 2.34
CA VAL A 67 14.82 26.04 2.78
C VAL A 67 15.52 25.02 3.68
N GLY A 68 16.76 24.67 3.35
CA GLY A 68 17.61 23.78 4.15
C GLY A 68 18.63 24.54 4.99
N VAL A 69 18.65 24.29 6.30
CA VAL A 69 19.60 24.86 7.29
C VAL A 69 19.96 23.79 8.34
N GLY A 70 20.72 24.09 9.39
CA GLY A 70 20.85 23.17 10.53
C GLY A 70 19.53 23.03 11.31
N THR A 71 19.27 21.88 11.94
CA THR A 71 18.04 21.62 12.72
C THR A 71 17.74 22.73 13.74
N GLY A 72 18.72 23.15 14.54
CA GLY A 72 18.53 24.26 15.49
C GLY A 72 18.04 25.53 14.80
N LYS A 73 18.67 25.89 13.67
CA LYS A 73 18.30 27.07 12.87
C LYS A 73 16.92 26.93 12.21
N ALA A 74 16.54 25.73 11.75
CA ALA A 74 15.21 25.48 11.19
C ALA A 74 14.11 25.72 12.24
N LEU A 75 14.32 25.20 13.46
CA LEU A 75 13.40 25.41 14.58
C LEU A 75 13.37 26.87 15.03
N ASP A 76 14.50 27.57 15.06
CA ASP A 76 14.54 29.00 15.38
C ASP A 76 13.84 29.85 14.33
N ASN A 77 14.01 29.53 13.04
CA ASN A 77 13.28 30.19 11.96
C ASN A 77 11.77 29.97 12.11
N ALA A 78 11.33 28.78 12.51
CA ALA A 78 9.92 28.50 12.79
C ALA A 78 9.40 29.28 14.00
N ARG A 79 10.17 29.37 15.10
CA ARG A 79 9.84 30.22 16.27
C ARG A 79 9.70 31.70 15.86
N ALA A 80 10.46 32.14 14.86
CA ALA A 80 10.41 33.49 14.31
C ALA A 80 9.27 33.71 13.28
N GLY A 81 8.43 32.71 13.02
CA GLY A 81 7.30 32.82 12.08
C GLY A 81 7.69 32.68 10.60
N LEU A 82 8.89 32.16 10.31
CA LEU A 82 9.41 32.00 8.94
C LEU A 82 9.08 30.62 8.33
N ALA A 83 8.21 29.84 8.97
CA ALA A 83 7.85 28.50 8.54
C ALA A 83 6.35 28.24 8.77
N ASP A 84 5.74 27.51 7.83
CA ASP A 84 4.45 26.86 8.00
C ASP A 84 4.66 25.42 8.49
N VAL A 85 5.74 24.78 8.02
CA VAL A 85 6.15 23.42 8.38
C VAL A 85 7.65 23.38 8.69
N VAL A 86 8.02 22.61 9.71
CA VAL A 86 9.40 22.18 9.93
C VAL A 86 9.56 20.69 9.68
N ILE A 87 10.65 20.29 9.04
CA ILE A 87 11.08 18.89 8.92
C ILE A 87 12.49 18.77 9.49
N THR A 88 12.67 17.96 10.52
CA THR A 88 13.95 17.85 11.23
C THR A 88 14.25 16.41 11.62
N HIS A 89 15.46 16.18 12.13
CA HIS A 89 15.96 14.86 12.53
C HIS A 89 16.83 14.94 13.80
N ALA A 90 16.38 15.71 14.79
CA ALA A 90 17.03 15.81 16.09
C ALA A 90 15.97 15.68 17.19
N PRO A 91 15.61 14.45 17.60
CA PRO A 91 14.52 14.20 18.54
C PRO A 91 14.63 15.00 19.85
N SER A 92 15.85 15.25 20.34
CA SER A 92 16.09 16.05 21.54
C SER A 92 15.75 17.55 21.38
N LEU A 93 15.94 18.12 20.19
CA LEU A 93 15.56 19.50 19.87
C LEU A 93 14.08 19.62 19.54
N GLU A 94 13.55 18.63 18.84
CA GLU A 94 12.13 18.50 18.49
C GLU A 94 11.26 18.41 19.74
N ALA A 95 11.67 17.61 20.73
CA ALA A 95 10.96 17.50 22.00
C ALA A 95 10.79 18.85 22.71
N ILE A 96 11.82 19.71 22.68
CA ILE A 96 11.74 21.07 23.23
C ILE A 96 10.76 21.92 22.43
N PHE A 97 10.85 21.89 21.09
CA PHE A 97 9.95 22.64 20.22
C PHE A 97 8.47 22.27 20.44
N VAL A 98 8.17 20.98 20.60
CA VAL A 98 6.83 20.47 20.92
C VAL A 98 6.40 20.88 22.33
N ASN A 99 7.25 20.67 23.35
CA ASN A 99 6.94 21.00 24.74
C ASN A 99 6.70 22.50 24.96
N ASP A 100 7.41 23.35 24.21
CA ASP A 100 7.22 24.80 24.20
C ASP A 100 5.93 25.22 23.47
N GLY A 101 5.23 24.29 22.83
CA GLY A 101 3.93 24.47 22.18
C GLY A 101 4.00 24.99 20.74
N PHE A 102 5.18 25.02 20.11
CA PHE A 102 5.34 25.54 18.74
C PHE A 102 4.87 24.55 17.65
N SER A 103 4.64 23.29 17.99
CA SER A 103 3.95 22.34 17.11
C SER A 103 2.44 22.46 17.27
N LEU A 104 1.70 22.49 16.15
CA LEU A 104 0.24 22.47 16.14
C LEU A 104 -0.31 21.12 16.63
N GLU A 105 0.36 20.03 16.26
CA GLU A 105 0.03 18.68 16.72
C GLU A 105 0.80 18.36 18.01
N PRO A 106 0.18 17.70 19.01
CA PRO A 106 0.84 17.38 20.29
C PRO A 106 1.98 16.37 20.14
N VAL A 107 2.02 15.68 19.00
CA VAL A 107 3.11 14.82 18.55
C VAL A 107 3.32 15.15 17.07
N GLY A 108 4.59 15.25 16.65
CA GLY A 108 4.90 15.39 15.23
C GLY A 108 4.58 14.12 14.46
N ARG A 109 4.68 14.20 13.14
CA ARG A 109 4.52 13.04 12.26
C ARG A 109 5.89 12.52 11.85
N ALA A 110 6.19 11.27 12.17
CA ALA A 110 7.31 10.58 11.53
C ALA A 110 7.03 10.51 10.02
N ILE A 111 8.05 10.75 9.21
CA ILE A 111 7.90 10.77 7.75
C ILE A 111 8.74 9.66 7.12
N PHE A 112 10.03 9.66 7.38
CA PHE A 112 10.98 8.70 6.87
C PHE A 112 12.21 8.66 7.77
N TYR A 113 13.08 7.68 7.57
CA TYR A 113 14.40 7.69 8.16
C TYR A 113 15.46 7.44 7.10
N SER A 114 16.67 7.90 7.40
CA SER A 114 17.90 7.50 6.72
C SER A 114 18.82 6.82 7.74
N ASP A 115 20.07 6.60 7.38
CA ASP A 115 21.10 6.15 8.29
C ASP A 115 22.38 6.97 8.15
N TYR A 116 23.11 7.07 9.25
CA TYR A 116 24.43 7.66 9.31
C TYR A 116 25.51 6.62 9.01
N VAL A 117 26.57 7.07 8.35
CA VAL A 117 27.78 6.31 8.08
C VAL A 117 28.99 7.10 8.53
N ILE A 118 29.99 6.39 9.02
CA ILE A 118 31.31 6.94 9.33
C ILE A 118 32.16 6.74 8.09
N VAL A 119 32.63 7.85 7.51
CA VAL A 119 33.46 7.82 6.31
C VAL A 119 34.86 8.31 6.62
N GLY A 120 35.83 7.81 5.87
CA GLY A 120 37.24 8.18 5.97
C GLY A 120 38.02 7.71 4.75
N PRO A 121 39.34 7.99 4.66
CA PRO A 121 40.13 7.61 3.51
C PRO A 121 40.27 6.09 3.39
N SER A 122 40.49 5.62 2.15
CA SER A 122 40.70 4.19 1.88
C SER A 122 41.87 3.55 2.63
N SER A 123 42.88 4.33 3.03
CA SER A 123 44.03 3.85 3.80
C SER A 123 43.69 3.58 5.28
N ASP A 124 42.58 4.14 5.76
CA ASP A 124 42.06 3.99 7.12
C ASP A 124 43.15 4.01 8.23
N PRO A 125 43.87 5.13 8.41
CA PRO A 125 44.92 5.24 9.43
C PRO A 125 44.44 5.03 10.87
N ALA A 126 43.15 5.16 11.16
CA ALA A 126 42.54 4.83 12.45
C ALA A 126 42.19 3.34 12.61
N GLY A 127 42.23 2.56 11.52
CA GLY A 127 41.98 1.12 11.52
C GLY A 127 40.55 0.74 11.87
N VAL A 128 39.57 1.59 11.57
CA VAL A 128 38.14 1.36 11.84
C VAL A 128 37.63 0.10 11.12
N LEU A 129 37.93 -0.08 9.84
CA LEU A 129 37.44 -1.20 9.02
C LEU A 129 37.80 -2.57 9.59
N GLY A 130 39.03 -2.71 10.10
CA GLY A 130 39.54 -3.97 10.62
C GLY A 130 39.06 -4.32 12.03
N SER A 131 38.44 -3.38 12.73
CA SER A 131 38.25 -3.51 14.19
C SER A 131 36.89 -3.10 14.73
N ALA A 132 36.21 -2.14 14.08
CA ALA A 132 34.95 -1.58 14.55
C ALA A 132 33.99 -1.15 13.41
N PRO A 133 33.86 -1.89 12.28
CA PRO A 133 33.01 -1.47 11.17
C PRO A 133 31.51 -1.42 11.53
N HIS A 134 31.09 -2.15 12.58
CA HIS A 134 29.71 -2.19 13.09
C HIS A 134 29.61 -1.87 14.59
N ASP A 135 30.60 -1.13 15.10
CA ASP A 135 30.63 -0.58 16.47
C ASP A 135 31.02 0.90 16.39
N ALA A 136 30.02 1.74 16.24
CA ALA A 136 30.22 3.15 15.90
C ALA A 136 30.96 3.94 17.00
N ILE A 137 30.76 3.57 18.28
CA ILE A 137 31.44 4.23 19.40
C ILE A 137 32.91 3.84 19.45
N THR A 138 33.23 2.55 19.26
CA THR A 138 34.62 2.10 19.18
C THR A 138 35.33 2.69 17.96
N ALA A 139 34.62 2.89 16.84
CA ALA A 139 35.16 3.62 15.69
C ALA A 139 35.53 5.08 16.03
N PHE A 140 34.67 5.79 16.75
CA PHE A 140 34.92 7.16 17.22
C PHE A 140 36.15 7.23 18.14
N GLU A 141 36.29 6.29 19.08
CA GLU A 141 37.46 6.20 19.97
C GLU A 141 38.76 5.96 19.20
N ARG A 142 38.72 5.12 18.17
CA ARG A 142 39.89 4.87 17.31
C ARG A 142 40.29 6.09 16.50
N ILE A 143 39.32 6.81 15.96
CA ILE A 143 39.58 8.07 15.26
C ILE A 143 40.19 9.10 16.21
N ALA A 144 39.67 9.21 17.45
CA ALA A 144 40.23 10.10 18.46
C ALA A 144 41.66 9.71 18.85
N ALA A 145 41.95 8.42 19.06
CA ALA A 145 43.29 7.92 19.36
C ALA A 145 44.27 8.18 18.21
N ALA A 146 43.86 7.89 16.97
CA ALA A 146 44.65 8.20 15.79
C ALA A 146 44.85 9.71 15.61
N GLY A 147 43.85 10.53 16.00
CA GLY A 147 43.95 11.98 16.00
C GLY A 147 44.96 12.50 17.00
N ALA A 148 45.01 11.92 18.21
CA ALA A 148 46.03 12.23 19.22
C ALA A 148 47.45 11.89 18.73
N ASP A 149 47.58 10.84 17.91
CA ASP A 149 48.82 10.45 17.22
C ASP A 149 49.15 11.33 15.98
N GLY A 150 48.28 12.27 15.63
CA GLY A 150 48.39 13.10 14.43
C GLY A 150 48.10 12.35 13.14
N LYS A 151 47.51 11.16 13.16
CA LYS A 151 47.21 10.34 11.96
C LYS A 151 45.79 10.54 11.43
N ALA A 152 44.91 11.16 12.20
CA ALA A 152 43.52 11.38 11.81
C ALA A 152 43.04 12.79 12.15
N THR A 153 42.04 13.25 11.42
CA THR A 153 41.27 14.44 11.73
C THR A 153 39.80 14.12 11.60
N PHE A 154 38.99 14.44 12.60
CA PHE A 154 37.54 14.33 12.54
C PHE A 154 36.96 15.68 12.18
N VAL A 155 36.22 15.74 11.07
CA VAL A 155 35.62 16.95 10.53
C VAL A 155 34.15 17.02 10.99
N SER A 156 33.91 17.74 12.07
CA SER A 156 32.56 18.01 12.59
C SER A 156 31.90 19.16 11.85
N ARG A 157 30.59 19.05 11.63
CA ARG A 157 29.78 20.16 11.14
C ARG A 157 29.77 21.33 12.11
N GLY A 158 29.78 21.10 13.43
CA GLY A 158 29.76 22.18 14.43
C GLY A 158 28.50 23.07 14.44
N ASP A 159 27.51 22.82 13.60
CA ASP A 159 26.47 23.79 13.21
C ASP A 159 25.10 23.57 13.87
N ASN A 160 25.02 22.71 14.90
CA ASN A 160 23.77 22.35 15.57
C ASN A 160 22.70 21.70 14.66
N SER A 161 23.15 21.03 13.59
CA SER A 161 22.35 20.12 12.77
C SER A 161 22.02 18.81 13.48
N GLY A 162 21.06 18.04 12.95
CA GLY A 162 20.78 16.69 13.46
C GLY A 162 22.00 15.78 13.42
N THR A 163 22.80 15.85 12.36
CA THR A 163 24.07 15.10 12.25
C THR A 163 25.05 15.48 13.35
N ASN A 164 25.20 16.78 13.64
CA ASN A 164 26.08 17.23 14.72
C ASN A 164 25.53 16.88 16.11
N VAL A 165 24.22 16.95 16.33
CA VAL A 165 23.59 16.47 17.58
C VAL A 165 23.84 14.96 17.77
N GLN A 166 23.73 14.18 16.69
CA GLN A 166 24.00 12.75 16.74
C GLN A 166 25.48 12.45 17.02
N GLU A 167 26.37 13.14 16.32
CA GLU A 167 27.82 13.06 16.52
C GLU A 167 28.21 13.38 17.98
N GLN A 168 27.65 14.44 18.57
CA GLN A 168 27.85 14.79 19.98
C GLN A 168 27.28 13.73 20.94
N THR A 169 26.16 13.11 20.57
CA THR A 169 25.60 11.98 21.33
C THR A 169 26.56 10.79 21.31
N MET A 170 27.16 10.50 20.15
CA MET A 170 28.14 9.43 19.99
C MET A 170 29.43 9.73 20.76
N TRP A 171 29.96 10.95 20.70
CA TRP A 171 31.09 11.34 21.55
C TRP A 171 30.76 11.18 23.03
N GLY A 172 29.55 11.54 23.47
CA GLY A 172 29.14 11.34 24.85
C GLY A 172 29.14 9.88 25.33
N LEU A 173 29.05 8.92 24.40
CA LEU A 173 29.05 7.48 24.69
C LEU A 173 30.45 6.83 24.67
N THR A 174 31.49 7.55 24.25
CA THR A 174 32.87 7.04 24.32
C THR A 174 33.32 6.89 25.78
N ASP A 175 34.38 6.12 26.00
CA ASP A 175 34.97 5.93 27.32
C ASP A 175 35.83 7.14 27.75
N ALA A 176 36.52 7.00 28.89
CA ALA A 176 37.33 8.08 29.47
C ALA A 176 38.62 8.38 28.68
N SER A 177 39.00 7.58 27.67
CA SER A 177 40.17 7.85 26.83
C SER A 177 39.99 9.10 25.96
N VAL A 178 38.73 9.46 25.64
CA VAL A 178 38.39 10.69 24.93
C VAL A 178 37.96 11.75 25.95
N SER A 179 38.77 12.80 26.07
CA SER A 179 38.41 13.99 26.87
C SER A 179 37.19 14.67 26.24
N LYS A 180 36.20 15.00 27.07
CA LYS A 180 34.90 15.54 26.65
C LYS A 180 34.56 16.81 27.39
N GLN A 181 33.89 17.70 26.69
CA GLN A 181 33.33 18.94 27.23
C GLN A 181 31.89 19.13 26.76
N ALA A 182 31.14 20.01 27.41
CA ALA A 182 29.82 20.40 26.93
C ALA A 182 29.93 21.10 25.57
N ALA A 183 29.08 20.71 24.63
CA ALA A 183 29.00 21.35 23.32
C ALA A 183 28.51 22.80 23.44
N LEU A 184 29.23 23.73 22.82
CA LEU A 184 28.99 25.17 22.95
C LEU A 184 27.95 25.72 21.96
N ASN A 185 27.46 24.91 21.03
CA ASN A 185 26.65 25.38 19.90
C ASN A 185 25.12 25.45 20.15
N GLY A 186 24.68 25.33 21.42
CA GLY A 186 23.35 25.71 21.89
C GLY A 186 22.16 24.87 21.39
N GLY A 187 21.02 24.89 22.10
CA GLY A 187 19.80 24.12 21.77
C GLY A 187 19.84 22.65 22.25
N GLY A 188 18.82 22.16 22.95
CA GLY A 188 18.75 20.75 23.38
C GLY A 188 19.15 20.47 24.82
N SER A 189 18.97 19.21 25.23
CA SER A 189 19.25 18.70 26.59
C SER A 189 20.63 19.12 27.12
N ALA A 190 20.73 19.31 28.43
CA ALA A 190 21.85 19.93 29.15
C ALA A 190 23.21 19.21 29.06
N VAL A 191 23.31 18.06 28.39
CA VAL A 191 24.58 17.32 28.26
C VAL A 191 24.72 16.73 26.86
N ARG A 192 24.98 17.59 25.87
CA ARG A 192 25.62 17.17 24.61
C ARG A 192 27.12 17.34 24.78
N LEU A 193 27.89 16.32 24.40
CA LEU A 193 29.33 16.29 24.62
C LEU A 193 30.10 16.29 23.30
N GLU A 194 31.24 16.94 23.30
CA GLU A 194 32.17 16.97 22.17
C GLU A 194 33.60 16.77 22.69
N PRO A 195 34.56 16.35 21.84
CA PRO A 195 35.96 16.26 22.22
C PRO A 195 36.51 17.62 22.65
N GLY A 196 37.16 17.65 23.81
CA GLY A 196 37.77 18.86 24.34
C GLY A 196 37.87 18.93 25.85
N SER A 197 38.50 19.99 26.32
CA SER A 197 38.61 20.34 27.74
C SER A 197 38.73 21.85 27.90
N GLY A 198 38.14 22.40 28.96
CA GLY A 198 38.25 23.83 29.27
C GLY A 198 37.70 24.77 28.20
N GLY A 199 36.74 24.31 27.38
CA GLY A 199 36.17 25.08 26.28
C GLY A 199 37.00 25.04 24.98
N THR A 200 38.06 24.23 24.94
CA THR A 200 38.96 24.12 23.78
C THR A 200 38.86 22.72 23.17
N SER A 201 38.63 22.67 21.85
CA SER A 201 38.66 21.42 21.07
C SER A 201 40.10 20.98 20.78
N PRO A 202 40.38 19.67 20.72
CA PRO A 202 41.70 19.18 20.31
C PRO A 202 41.95 19.47 18.83
N ALA A 203 43.22 19.62 18.43
CA ALA A 203 43.59 19.98 17.05
C ALA A 203 43.10 18.99 15.98
N TRP A 204 42.86 17.72 16.34
CA TRP A 204 42.32 16.71 15.43
C TRP A 204 40.79 16.77 15.26
N TYR A 205 40.08 17.60 16.02
CA TYR A 205 38.62 17.75 15.94
C TYR A 205 38.27 19.13 15.37
N GLU A 206 38.08 19.18 14.05
CA GLU A 206 37.80 20.43 13.32
C GLU A 206 36.30 20.67 13.23
N LYS A 207 35.86 21.90 13.53
CA LYS A 207 34.47 22.33 13.34
C LYS A 207 34.37 23.27 12.14
N THR A 208 33.61 22.87 11.12
CA THR A 208 33.51 23.66 9.88
C THR A 208 32.42 24.72 9.91
N ASN A 209 31.36 24.52 10.72
CA ASN A 209 30.11 25.29 10.69
C ASN A 209 29.41 25.29 9.32
N LEU A 210 29.55 24.19 8.57
CA LEU A 210 29.00 24.02 7.23
C LEU A 210 27.83 23.03 7.18
N GLY A 211 27.06 23.14 6.09
CA GLY A 211 26.04 22.15 5.69
C GLY A 211 26.63 20.76 5.41
N GLN A 212 25.76 19.76 5.29
CA GLN A 212 26.13 18.35 5.21
C GLN A 212 27.10 18.02 4.06
N ALA A 213 26.73 18.36 2.82
CA ALA A 213 27.59 18.12 1.65
C ALA A 213 28.87 18.96 1.67
N ALA A 214 28.80 20.21 2.14
CA ALA A 214 29.97 21.09 2.23
C ALA A 214 30.99 20.58 3.26
N ASN A 215 30.53 20.09 4.42
CA ASN A 215 31.38 19.44 5.42
C ASN A 215 32.03 18.16 4.87
N LEU A 216 31.25 17.35 4.13
CA LEU A 216 31.77 16.15 3.47
C LEU A 216 32.88 16.50 2.45
N ASN A 217 32.73 17.58 1.68
CA ASN A 217 33.76 18.03 0.75
C ASN A 217 35.05 18.48 1.47
N VAL A 218 34.94 19.09 2.65
CA VAL A 218 36.11 19.42 3.49
C VAL A 218 36.82 18.16 3.96
N ALA A 219 36.07 17.13 4.36
CA ALA A 219 36.63 15.83 4.73
C ALA A 219 37.30 15.13 3.53
N GLU A 220 36.69 15.20 2.34
CA GLU A 220 37.25 14.62 1.10
C GLU A 220 38.56 15.32 0.69
N ALA A 221 38.58 16.65 0.69
CA ALA A 221 39.79 17.41 0.40
C ALA A 221 40.88 17.20 1.46
N CYS A 222 40.46 16.81 2.67
CA CYS A 222 41.29 16.76 3.87
C CYS A 222 42.13 18.03 4.07
N THR A 223 41.49 19.18 3.87
CA THR A 223 42.07 20.51 4.09
C THR A 223 41.57 21.24 5.35
N PRO A 224 41.14 20.58 6.46
CA PRO A 224 40.76 21.32 7.66
C PRO A 224 41.99 21.98 8.31
N THR A 225 41.75 23.04 9.08
CA THR A 225 42.81 23.78 9.77
C THR A 225 43.49 22.85 10.77
N GLY A 226 44.78 22.56 10.58
CA GLY A 226 45.51 21.66 11.47
C GLY A 226 45.43 20.16 11.13
N ALA A 227 44.85 19.79 9.98
CA ALA A 227 45.02 18.44 9.45
C ALA A 227 46.51 18.11 9.28
N ASN A 228 46.92 16.92 9.71
CA ASN A 228 48.24 16.40 9.34
C ASN A 228 48.24 16.08 7.84
N PRO A 229 49.16 16.64 7.04
CA PRO A 229 49.26 16.33 5.61
C PRO A 229 49.52 14.84 5.31
N ASN A 230 49.97 14.06 6.29
CA ASN A 230 50.16 12.62 6.21
C ASN A 230 49.04 11.81 6.90
N GLY A 231 48.02 12.48 7.43
CA GLY A 231 46.88 11.88 8.11
C GLY A 231 45.66 11.69 7.21
N GLY A 232 44.59 11.15 7.80
CA GLY A 232 43.31 10.93 7.12
C GLY A 232 42.15 11.71 7.74
N CYS A 233 41.26 12.25 6.92
CA CYS A 233 40.08 12.95 7.41
C CYS A 233 38.85 12.04 7.46
N TYR A 234 38.13 12.10 8.57
CA TYR A 234 36.95 11.31 8.87
C TYR A 234 35.77 12.23 9.17
N THR A 235 34.55 11.79 8.86
CA THR A 235 33.34 12.51 9.25
C THR A 235 32.17 11.54 9.43
N LEU A 236 31.20 11.95 10.25
CA LEU A 236 29.87 11.35 10.25
C LEU A 236 29.05 12.00 9.13
N VAL A 237 28.36 11.20 8.32
CA VAL A 237 27.53 11.70 7.22
C VAL A 237 26.28 10.85 7.06
N ASP A 238 25.14 11.42 6.63
CA ASP A 238 24.04 10.59 6.16
C ASP A 238 24.42 9.86 4.86
N ARG A 239 23.94 8.63 4.71
CA ARG A 239 24.27 7.78 3.56
C ARG A 239 23.82 8.40 2.23
N GLY A 240 22.69 9.11 2.21
CA GLY A 240 22.14 9.73 1.01
C GLY A 240 23.08 10.77 0.40
N THR A 241 23.56 11.71 1.23
CA THR A 241 24.53 12.73 0.82
C THR A 241 25.84 12.11 0.34
N PHE A 242 26.34 11.10 1.06
CA PHE A 242 27.57 10.39 0.66
C PHE A 242 27.43 9.70 -0.71
N ASN A 243 26.37 8.91 -0.89
CA ASN A 243 26.11 8.18 -2.12
C ASN A 243 25.92 9.12 -3.31
N ARG A 244 25.22 10.24 -3.13
CA ARG A 244 25.08 11.25 -4.18
C ARG A 244 26.43 11.89 -4.51
N GLY A 245 27.24 12.20 -3.50
CA GLY A 245 28.60 12.71 -3.70
C GLY A 245 29.47 11.77 -4.53
N LEU A 246 29.39 10.46 -4.29
CA LEU A 246 30.02 9.43 -5.14
C LEU A 246 29.48 9.46 -6.57
N ALA A 247 28.15 9.47 -6.73
CA ALA A 247 27.49 9.44 -8.04
C ALA A 247 27.81 10.68 -8.90
N GLU A 248 27.99 11.83 -8.26
CA GLU A 248 28.37 13.09 -8.91
C GLU A 248 29.90 13.23 -9.12
N GLY A 249 30.70 12.26 -8.67
CA GLY A 249 32.16 12.30 -8.75
C GLY A 249 32.82 13.36 -7.86
N LYS A 250 32.08 13.88 -6.87
CA LYS A 250 32.59 14.85 -5.89
C LYS A 250 33.38 14.20 -4.77
N ILE A 251 33.09 12.92 -4.49
CA ILE A 251 33.73 12.11 -3.47
C ILE A 251 34.45 10.96 -4.18
N VAL A 252 35.75 10.82 -3.96
CA VAL A 252 36.60 9.84 -4.64
C VAL A 252 37.52 9.13 -3.66
N GLY A 253 38.08 9.86 -2.69
CA GLY A 253 39.04 9.37 -1.70
C GLY A 253 38.40 8.73 -0.48
N LEU A 254 37.17 9.15 -0.12
CA LEU A 254 36.45 8.63 1.05
C LEU A 254 35.66 7.36 0.76
N LYS A 255 35.58 6.49 1.76
CA LYS A 255 34.76 5.27 1.79
C LYS A 255 33.99 5.18 3.11
N ILE A 256 32.93 4.40 3.11
CA ILE A 256 32.25 3.98 4.35
C ILE A 256 33.17 3.03 5.09
N LEU A 257 33.55 3.41 6.31
CA LEU A 257 34.39 2.62 7.21
C LEU A 257 33.59 2.02 8.37
N GLY A 258 32.50 2.69 8.77
CA GLY A 258 31.58 2.20 9.78
C GLY A 258 30.12 2.46 9.41
N ASP A 259 29.27 1.45 9.57
CA ASP A 259 27.83 1.55 9.42
C ASP A 259 27.10 0.48 10.26
N ARG A 260 25.76 0.54 10.34
CA ARG A 260 24.91 -0.51 10.94
C ARG A 260 25.39 -0.98 12.31
N ASN A 261 25.14 -0.17 13.34
CA ASN A 261 25.59 -0.50 14.70
C ASN A 261 24.99 -1.84 15.17
N THR A 262 25.83 -2.70 15.74
CA THR A 262 25.39 -4.03 16.20
C THR A 262 24.50 -3.88 17.45
N PRO A 263 23.40 -4.65 17.63
CA PRO A 263 22.52 -4.49 18.78
C PRO A 263 23.19 -4.57 20.17
N GLY A 264 24.28 -5.33 20.29
CA GLY A 264 25.03 -5.50 21.55
C GLY A 264 26.12 -4.46 21.82
N THR A 265 26.37 -3.52 20.90
CA THR A 265 27.39 -2.47 21.09
C THR A 265 26.78 -1.24 21.76
N ARG A 266 27.65 -0.32 22.20
CA ARG A 266 27.22 0.93 22.86
C ARG A 266 26.29 1.73 21.95
N GLY A 267 25.25 2.33 22.54
CA GLY A 267 24.20 3.05 21.83
C GLY A 267 23.12 2.18 21.18
N GLY A 268 23.30 0.85 21.12
CA GLY A 268 22.32 -0.09 20.57
C GLY A 268 22.19 -0.04 19.04
N GLU A 269 21.38 -0.93 18.48
CA GLU A 269 21.24 -1.11 17.02
C GLU A 269 20.82 0.15 16.25
N ASN A 270 20.13 1.07 16.95
CA ASN A 270 19.57 2.28 16.35
C ASN A 270 20.47 3.50 16.43
N LEU A 271 21.68 3.37 16.96
CA LEU A 271 22.60 4.50 17.13
C LEU A 271 22.90 5.24 15.82
N LEU A 272 22.88 4.55 14.68
CA LEU A 272 23.13 5.14 13.37
C LEU A 272 21.85 5.38 12.57
N ILE A 273 20.67 5.18 13.15
CA ILE A 273 19.40 5.49 12.48
C ILE A 273 19.11 6.99 12.60
N ASN A 274 18.69 7.59 11.48
CA ASN A 274 18.44 9.01 11.35
C ASN A 274 16.95 9.28 11.05
N PRO A 275 16.06 9.30 12.07
CA PRO A 275 14.62 9.49 11.87
C PRO A 275 14.28 10.96 11.59
N PHE A 276 13.38 11.19 10.63
CA PHE A 276 12.86 12.52 10.31
C PHE A 276 11.39 12.67 10.71
N SER A 277 11.11 13.77 11.38
CA SER A 277 9.76 14.17 11.82
C SER A 277 9.36 15.50 11.19
N ALA A 278 8.07 15.67 10.92
CA ALA A 278 7.51 16.93 10.44
C ALA A 278 6.45 17.49 11.41
N TYR A 279 6.41 18.81 11.50
CA TYR A 279 5.51 19.55 12.38
C TYR A 279 4.94 20.76 11.65
N VAL A 280 3.62 20.92 11.71
CA VAL A 280 2.97 22.19 11.35
C VAL A 280 3.20 23.17 12.49
N VAL A 281 3.65 24.39 12.18
CA VAL A 281 3.91 25.41 13.20
C VAL A 281 2.59 25.91 13.77
N ASN A 282 2.49 25.96 15.09
CA ASN A 282 1.34 26.48 15.81
C ASN A 282 1.22 28.00 15.61
N PRO A 283 0.17 28.50 14.93
CA PRO A 283 0.03 29.93 14.66
C PRO A 283 -0.20 30.76 15.93
N ASP A 284 -0.70 30.16 17.01
CA ASP A 284 -0.94 30.87 18.29
C ASP A 284 0.35 31.25 19.01
N LYS A 285 1.48 30.60 18.68
CA LYS A 285 2.80 30.90 19.23
C LYS A 285 3.57 31.96 18.45
N ILE A 286 3.11 32.29 17.24
CA ILE A 286 3.78 33.25 16.36
C ILE A 286 3.09 34.59 16.52
N SER A 287 3.79 35.62 16.97
CA SER A 287 3.20 36.96 17.15
C SER A 287 3.20 37.80 15.87
N THR A 288 4.02 37.45 14.88
CA THR A 288 4.23 38.20 13.64
C THR A 288 3.33 37.71 12.50
N ASP A 289 2.99 38.61 11.59
CA ASP A 289 2.34 38.28 10.32
C ASP A 289 3.36 38.14 9.18
N PRO A 290 3.09 37.29 8.17
CA PRO A 290 1.93 36.41 8.09
C PRO A 290 2.05 35.20 9.02
N LYS A 291 0.95 34.87 9.72
CA LYS A 291 0.86 33.65 10.52
C LYS A 291 1.16 32.39 9.69
N PRO A 292 1.62 31.30 10.33
CA PRO A 292 1.73 29.99 9.70
C PRO A 292 0.42 29.57 9.00
N ASN A 293 0.53 29.17 7.72
CA ASN A 293 -0.57 28.62 6.95
C ASN A 293 -0.80 27.14 7.32
N THR A 294 -1.55 26.92 8.39
CA THR A 294 -1.81 25.57 8.92
C THR A 294 -2.53 24.67 7.94
N ALA A 295 -3.47 25.21 7.15
CA ALA A 295 -4.21 24.42 6.17
C ALA A 295 -3.30 23.87 5.07
N ALA A 296 -2.40 24.70 4.55
CA ALA A 296 -1.43 24.27 3.54
C ALA A 296 -0.34 23.36 4.15
N GLY A 297 0.11 23.66 5.37
CA GLY A 297 1.01 22.79 6.13
C GLY A 297 0.43 21.39 6.36
N THR A 298 -0.83 21.28 6.77
CA THR A 298 -1.50 19.97 6.93
C THR A 298 -1.59 19.21 5.61
N ARG A 299 -1.94 19.86 4.49
CA ARG A 299 -1.93 19.21 3.16
C ARG A 299 -0.55 18.66 2.81
N PHE A 300 0.51 19.40 3.12
CA PHE A 300 1.88 18.96 2.86
C PHE A 300 2.27 17.76 3.74
N LEU A 301 1.94 17.77 5.03
CA LEU A 301 2.17 16.61 5.91
C LEU A 301 1.34 15.39 5.50
N ASP A 302 0.09 15.58 5.06
CA ASP A 302 -0.77 14.51 4.53
C ASP A 302 -0.16 13.91 3.25
N PHE A 303 0.44 14.75 2.39
CA PHE A 303 1.19 14.29 1.22
C PHE A 303 2.45 13.50 1.62
N LEU A 304 3.27 14.04 2.53
CA LEU A 304 4.50 13.39 2.99
C LEU A 304 4.21 12.03 3.64
N THR A 305 3.08 11.91 4.32
CA THR A 305 2.62 10.66 4.93
C THR A 305 1.73 9.84 4.01
N SER A 306 1.55 10.21 2.74
CA SER A 306 0.70 9.43 1.82
C SER A 306 1.37 8.12 1.41
N GLU A 307 0.58 7.05 1.24
CA GLU A 307 1.09 5.75 0.74
C GLU A 307 1.92 5.90 -0.54
N ARG A 308 1.50 6.77 -1.44
CA ARG A 308 2.18 7.01 -2.72
C ARG A 308 3.57 7.60 -2.53
N PHE A 309 3.71 8.63 -1.68
CA PHE A 309 5.01 9.25 -1.44
C PHE A 309 5.91 8.31 -0.63
N GLN A 310 5.36 7.67 0.39
CA GLN A 310 6.08 6.68 1.20
C GLN A 310 6.63 5.52 0.34
N ALA A 311 5.84 5.01 -0.60
CA ALA A 311 6.30 3.98 -1.54
C ALA A 311 7.37 4.49 -2.51
N ALA A 312 7.32 5.78 -2.91
CA ALA A 312 8.32 6.35 -3.80
C ALA A 312 9.70 6.48 -3.12
N LEU A 313 9.74 6.75 -1.80
CA LEU A 313 10.98 6.83 -1.02
C LEU A 313 11.77 5.51 -1.08
N GLU A 314 11.09 4.36 -1.00
CA GLU A 314 11.72 3.04 -1.06
C GLU A 314 12.46 2.75 -2.38
N THR A 315 12.25 3.59 -3.39
CA THR A 315 12.89 3.48 -4.71
C THR A 315 13.80 4.66 -5.04
N PHE A 316 13.99 5.60 -4.09
CA PHE A 316 14.76 6.81 -4.30
C PHE A 316 16.11 6.78 -3.57
N PRO A 317 17.23 7.10 -4.24
CA PRO A 317 17.36 7.35 -5.68
C PRO A 317 17.31 6.06 -6.52
N SER A 318 17.45 4.91 -5.87
CA SER A 318 17.26 3.59 -6.49
C SER A 318 16.66 2.61 -5.48
N ALA A 319 15.99 1.56 -5.96
CA ALA A 319 15.45 0.51 -5.10
C ALA A 319 16.54 -0.39 -4.47
N ALA A 320 17.73 -0.44 -5.06
CA ALA A 320 18.85 -1.23 -4.55
C ALA A 320 19.51 -0.56 -3.33
N ASP A 321 19.56 0.77 -3.34
CA ASP A 321 20.16 1.56 -2.27
C ASP A 321 19.35 2.84 -2.06
N PRO A 322 18.19 2.75 -1.38
CA PRO A 322 17.36 3.91 -1.11
C PRO A 322 18.00 4.79 -0.05
N ALA A 323 18.07 6.10 -0.30
CA ALA A 323 18.61 7.09 0.62
C ALA A 323 17.67 7.36 1.82
N PHE A 324 16.37 7.11 1.63
CA PHE A 324 15.33 7.30 2.63
C PHE A 324 14.36 6.12 2.61
N ARG A 325 13.86 5.74 3.78
CA ARG A 325 12.90 4.65 3.97
C ARG A 325 11.65 5.19 4.64
N GLY A 326 10.48 4.81 4.14
CA GLY A 326 9.21 5.33 4.64
C GLY A 326 8.94 4.90 6.07
N ASP A 327 8.54 5.84 6.93
CA ASP A 327 8.31 5.64 8.37
C ASP A 327 7.01 6.26 8.89
N ALA A 328 6.16 6.77 7.99
CA ALA A 328 4.89 7.36 8.39
C ALA A 328 3.98 6.36 9.13
N PHE A 329 4.18 5.06 8.88
CA PHE A 329 3.30 4.00 9.33
C PHE A 329 4.05 2.77 9.82
N PRO A 330 3.50 2.07 10.83
CA PRO A 330 4.01 0.75 11.19
C PRO A 330 3.91 -0.21 10.00
N ARG A 331 4.82 -1.19 9.98
CA ARG A 331 4.69 -2.37 9.14
C ARG A 331 3.61 -3.27 9.73
N ILE A 332 2.67 -3.69 8.89
CA ILE A 332 1.67 -4.69 9.26
C ILE A 332 2.07 -6.02 8.62
N ASP A 333 2.54 -6.94 9.44
CA ASP A 333 2.80 -8.32 9.05
C ASP A 333 1.54 -9.14 9.28
N ALA A 334 1.05 -9.81 8.24
CA ALA A 334 -0.20 -10.55 8.27
C ALA A 334 0.03 -12.04 8.13
N SER A 335 -0.81 -12.82 8.82
CA SER A 335 -0.94 -14.25 8.62
C SER A 335 -2.42 -14.57 8.45
N ILE A 336 -2.83 -14.86 7.22
CA ILE A 336 -4.21 -15.22 6.87
C ILE A 336 -4.23 -16.55 6.10
N PRO A 337 -5.31 -17.35 6.19
CA PRO A 337 -5.45 -18.55 5.39
C PRO A 337 -5.42 -18.24 3.88
N THR A 338 -4.82 -19.11 3.07
CA THR A 338 -4.82 -18.95 1.60
C THR A 338 -6.08 -19.52 0.95
N ALA A 339 -6.78 -20.43 1.63
CA ALA A 339 -8.03 -21.02 1.18
C ALA A 339 -8.99 -21.29 2.35
N ALA A 340 -10.29 -21.30 2.06
CA ALA A 340 -11.35 -21.59 3.02
C ALA A 340 -12.56 -22.26 2.36
N ILE A 341 -13.40 -22.90 3.17
CA ILE A 341 -14.66 -23.49 2.71
C ILE A 341 -15.74 -22.40 2.77
N ALA A 342 -16.59 -22.33 1.74
CA ALA A 342 -17.72 -21.40 1.74
C ALA A 342 -18.58 -21.57 3.02
N GLY A 343 -18.83 -20.48 3.73
CA GLY A 343 -19.58 -20.44 4.99
C GLY A 343 -18.73 -20.68 6.24
N SER A 344 -17.44 -21.00 6.12
CA SER A 344 -16.57 -21.17 7.29
C SER A 344 -16.22 -19.83 7.93
N ARG A 345 -15.81 -19.87 9.21
CA ARG A 345 -15.16 -18.74 9.87
C ARG A 345 -13.65 -18.88 9.72
N ILE A 346 -12.97 -17.78 9.42
CA ILE A 346 -11.52 -17.71 9.31
C ILE A 346 -10.98 -16.67 10.28
N THR A 347 -9.77 -16.88 10.79
CA THR A 347 -9.07 -15.90 11.62
C THR A 347 -8.07 -15.15 10.76
N LEU A 348 -8.16 -13.83 10.78
CA LEU A 348 -7.21 -12.92 10.17
C LEU A 348 -6.32 -12.37 11.28
N SER A 349 -5.05 -12.75 11.28
CA SER A 349 -4.08 -12.31 12.28
C SER A 349 -3.12 -11.31 11.68
N LEU A 350 -2.78 -10.28 12.44
CA LEU A 350 -1.79 -9.28 12.07
C LEU A 350 -0.90 -8.89 13.26
N THR A 351 0.30 -8.41 12.96
CA THR A 351 1.23 -7.84 13.93
C THR A 351 1.68 -6.48 13.39
N ALA A 352 1.51 -5.43 14.20
CA ALA A 352 2.05 -4.12 13.90
C ALA A 352 3.43 -3.96 14.54
N VAL A 353 4.42 -3.62 13.72
CA VAL A 353 5.81 -3.41 14.13
C VAL A 353 6.24 -2.04 13.63
N ASP A 354 7.02 -1.33 14.42
CA ASP A 354 7.63 -0.07 14.00
C ASP A 354 8.56 -0.33 12.79
N ARG A 355 8.62 0.64 11.87
CA ARG A 355 9.44 0.53 10.65
C ARG A 355 10.88 0.94 10.89
N LEU A 356 11.16 1.73 11.91
CA LEU A 356 12.52 1.96 12.34
C LEU A 356 13.19 0.60 12.63
N PRO A 357 14.43 0.38 12.17
CA PRO A 357 15.23 -0.77 12.59
C PRO A 357 15.24 -0.86 14.12
N GLY A 358 15.31 -2.07 14.67
CA GLY A 358 15.15 -2.29 16.12
C GLY A 358 13.83 -1.85 16.75
N GLY A 359 12.89 -1.36 15.93
CA GLY A 359 11.60 -0.88 16.34
C GLY A 359 10.75 -1.99 16.95
N GLY A 360 10.13 -1.67 18.09
CA GLY A 360 9.32 -2.63 18.83
C GLY A 360 7.94 -2.87 18.21
N ASN A 361 7.16 -3.70 18.90
CA ASN A 361 5.75 -3.90 18.59
C ASN A 361 4.94 -2.64 18.87
N VAL A 362 4.03 -2.27 17.96
CA VAL A 362 3.17 -1.10 18.14
C VAL A 362 1.89 -1.49 18.87
N SER A 363 1.73 -1.02 20.10
CA SER A 363 0.57 -1.28 20.94
C SER A 363 -0.52 -0.22 20.77
N GLY A 364 -1.79 -0.61 20.97
CA GLY A 364 -2.92 0.31 20.99
C GLY A 364 -3.32 0.87 19.62
N LEU A 365 -2.76 0.35 18.53
CA LEU A 365 -3.06 0.81 17.18
C LEU A 365 -4.43 0.29 16.73
N PRO A 366 -5.42 1.16 16.46
CA PRO A 366 -6.67 0.74 15.86
C PRO A 366 -6.46 0.38 14.39
N VAL A 367 -6.90 -0.82 14.00
CA VAL A 367 -6.80 -1.35 12.64
C VAL A 367 -8.19 -1.79 12.17
N THR A 368 -8.64 -1.23 11.05
CA THR A 368 -9.83 -1.69 10.33
C THR A 368 -9.41 -2.70 9.28
N ILE A 369 -9.90 -3.93 9.36
CA ILE A 369 -9.73 -4.92 8.31
C ILE A 369 -10.87 -4.74 7.32
N GLU A 370 -10.53 -4.48 6.06
CA GLU A 370 -11.47 -4.34 4.97
C GLU A 370 -11.40 -5.56 4.05
N ALA A 371 -12.53 -5.86 3.42
CA ALA A 371 -12.70 -6.96 2.49
C ALA A 371 -13.22 -6.46 1.14
N THR A 372 -12.85 -7.18 0.09
CA THR A 372 -13.36 -7.00 -1.28
C THR A 372 -13.54 -8.34 -1.98
N THR A 373 -14.60 -8.47 -2.77
CA THR A 373 -14.88 -9.65 -3.60
C THR A 373 -14.83 -9.32 -5.10
N ASP A 374 -14.59 -8.06 -5.48
CA ASP A 374 -14.67 -7.57 -6.86
C ASP A 374 -13.31 -7.16 -7.44
N GLY A 375 -12.23 -7.67 -6.84
CA GLY A 375 -10.86 -7.37 -7.24
C GLY A 375 -10.39 -5.99 -6.76
N GLY A 376 -10.93 -5.49 -5.65
CA GLY A 376 -10.50 -4.24 -5.04
C GLY A 376 -11.16 -2.99 -5.59
N LYS A 377 -12.26 -3.12 -6.34
CA LYS A 377 -13.03 -1.96 -6.84
C LYS A 377 -13.85 -1.32 -5.71
N ALA A 378 -14.42 -2.15 -4.84
CA ALA A 378 -15.10 -1.71 -3.63
C ALA A 378 -14.57 -2.45 -2.41
N TRP A 379 -14.31 -1.69 -1.34
CA TRP A 379 -13.85 -2.20 -0.05
C TRP A 379 -14.89 -1.89 1.02
N SER A 380 -15.16 -2.85 1.90
CA SER A 380 -16.05 -2.69 3.04
C SER A 380 -15.39 -3.18 4.31
N ALA A 381 -15.65 -2.53 5.45
CA ALA A 381 -15.15 -2.96 6.74
C ALA A 381 -15.67 -4.37 7.10
N ALA A 382 -14.74 -5.30 7.34
CA ALA A 382 -15.03 -6.66 7.78
C ALA A 382 -14.85 -6.82 9.29
N ALA A 383 -13.89 -6.11 9.88
CA ALA A 383 -13.66 -6.07 11.33
C ALA A 383 -12.89 -4.81 11.73
N THR A 384 -12.94 -4.45 13.02
CA THR A 384 -12.04 -3.47 13.63
C THR A 384 -11.39 -4.12 14.84
N VAL A 385 -10.07 -4.00 14.94
CA VAL A 385 -9.25 -4.57 16.01
C VAL A 385 -8.30 -3.51 16.56
N THR A 386 -7.77 -3.73 17.76
CA THR A 386 -6.73 -2.89 18.34
C THR A 386 -5.55 -3.77 18.72
N THR A 387 -4.33 -3.34 18.42
CA THR A 387 -3.13 -4.15 18.71
C THR A 387 -2.87 -4.23 20.21
N ALA A 388 -2.56 -5.45 20.68
CA ALA A 388 -2.14 -5.69 22.05
C ALA A 388 -0.73 -5.11 22.32
N ALA A 389 -0.24 -5.21 23.56
CA ALA A 389 1.15 -4.86 23.91
C ALA A 389 2.19 -5.62 23.06
N THR A 390 1.84 -6.81 22.59
CA THR A 390 2.67 -7.63 21.68
C THR A 390 2.57 -7.20 20.22
N GLY A 391 1.87 -6.10 19.90
CA GLY A 391 1.63 -5.63 18.53
C GLY A 391 0.63 -6.47 17.75
N LYS A 392 0.21 -7.61 18.30
CA LYS A 392 -0.69 -8.56 17.65
C LYS A 392 -2.14 -8.13 17.76
N ALA A 393 -2.90 -8.38 16.71
CA ALA A 393 -4.35 -8.31 16.70
C ALA A 393 -4.93 -9.41 15.80
N SER A 394 -6.16 -9.83 16.06
CA SER A 394 -6.84 -10.77 15.20
C SER A 394 -8.35 -10.54 15.16
N ALA A 395 -8.97 -10.91 14.04
CA ALA A 395 -10.42 -10.90 13.87
C ALA A 395 -10.89 -12.20 13.24
N THR A 396 -12.06 -12.68 13.65
CA THR A 396 -12.70 -13.84 13.03
C THR A 396 -13.86 -13.42 12.16
N VAL A 397 -13.73 -13.60 10.85
CA VAL A 397 -14.72 -13.23 9.83
C VAL A 397 -15.33 -14.46 9.16
N SER A 398 -16.58 -14.37 8.71
CA SER A 398 -17.22 -15.40 7.88
C SER A 398 -16.88 -15.18 6.42
N ILE A 399 -16.56 -16.24 5.68
CA ILE A 399 -16.22 -16.16 4.27
C ILE A 399 -17.15 -17.00 3.42
N THR A 400 -17.77 -16.40 2.39
CA THR A 400 -18.72 -17.08 1.49
C THR A 400 -18.19 -17.27 0.07
N SER A 401 -17.22 -16.45 -0.33
CA SER A 401 -16.60 -16.45 -1.65
C SER A 401 -15.14 -16.04 -1.54
N THR A 402 -14.37 -16.22 -2.63
CA THR A 402 -13.01 -15.70 -2.71
C THR A 402 -13.00 -14.21 -2.38
N THR A 403 -12.20 -13.83 -1.40
CA THR A 403 -12.20 -12.48 -0.81
C THR A 403 -10.76 -12.02 -0.60
N GLN A 404 -10.46 -10.79 -1.01
CA GLN A 404 -9.19 -10.14 -0.69
C GLN A 404 -9.36 -9.27 0.55
N TYR A 405 -8.32 -9.21 1.38
CA TYR A 405 -8.32 -8.46 2.61
C TYR A 405 -7.18 -7.44 2.63
N ARG A 406 -7.43 -6.28 3.25
CA ARG A 406 -6.41 -5.29 3.58
C ARG A 406 -6.64 -4.78 5.01
N ALA A 407 -5.55 -4.41 5.68
CA ALA A 407 -5.63 -3.61 6.90
C ALA A 407 -5.63 -2.13 6.50
N ARG A 408 -6.41 -1.32 7.21
CA ARG A 408 -6.36 0.15 7.22
C ARG A 408 -6.14 0.64 8.63
N TRP A 409 -5.29 1.64 8.80
CA TRP A 409 -5.03 2.26 10.09
C TRP A 409 -4.71 3.74 9.90
N SER A 410 -4.71 4.47 11.00
CA SER A 410 -4.19 5.84 11.03
C SER A 410 -3.44 6.06 12.33
N ARG A 411 -2.24 6.64 12.25
CA ARG A 411 -1.41 6.92 13.44
C ARG A 411 -1.99 8.06 14.28
N HIS A 412 -2.74 8.98 13.65
CA HIS A 412 -3.34 10.16 14.29
C HIS A 412 -4.83 10.34 13.95
N GLY A 413 -5.60 9.24 13.97
CA GLY A 413 -7.08 9.23 13.92
C GLY A 413 -7.77 9.71 12.64
N LYS A 414 -7.15 10.61 11.86
CA LYS A 414 -7.69 11.22 10.63
C LYS A 414 -6.63 11.62 9.60
N PHE A 415 -5.40 11.92 10.02
CA PHE A 415 -4.47 12.68 9.19
C PHE A 415 -3.49 11.87 8.34
N SER A 416 -3.39 10.57 8.58
CA SER A 416 -2.49 9.70 7.81
C SER A 416 -3.13 8.31 7.72
N PRO A 417 -4.18 8.13 6.91
CA PRO A 417 -4.75 6.83 6.70
C PRO A 417 -3.86 6.01 5.75
N SER A 418 -3.38 4.86 6.20
CA SER A 418 -2.61 3.91 5.40
C SER A 418 -3.30 2.57 5.33
N SER A 419 -2.88 1.76 4.37
CA SER A 419 -3.33 0.40 4.16
C SER A 419 -2.19 -0.54 3.78
N SER A 420 -2.38 -1.82 4.08
CA SER A 420 -1.50 -2.91 3.64
C SER A 420 -2.34 -4.10 3.26
N ALA A 421 -2.01 -4.74 2.14
CA ALA A 421 -2.66 -5.96 1.72
C ALA A 421 -2.37 -7.08 2.74
N LEU A 422 -3.42 -7.76 3.21
CA LEU A 422 -3.28 -8.95 4.05
C LEU A 422 -3.20 -10.22 3.20
N GLY A 423 -3.77 -10.19 2.00
CA GLY A 423 -3.75 -11.28 1.03
C GLY A 423 -5.16 -11.66 0.53
N THR A 424 -5.23 -12.81 -0.16
CA THR A 424 -6.50 -13.35 -0.70
C THR A 424 -6.78 -14.71 -0.09
N VAL A 425 -8.01 -14.90 0.37
CA VAL A 425 -8.52 -16.20 0.81
C VAL A 425 -9.39 -16.76 -0.30
N THR A 426 -8.95 -17.86 -0.90
CA THR A 426 -9.67 -18.50 -2.01
C THR A 426 -10.77 -19.41 -1.48
N VAL A 427 -11.99 -19.26 -1.99
CA VAL A 427 -13.05 -20.24 -1.77
C VAL A 427 -13.21 -21.03 -3.07
N PRO A 428 -12.78 -22.30 -3.12
CA PRO A 428 -12.92 -23.11 -4.32
C PRO A 428 -14.39 -23.19 -4.71
N SER A 429 -14.71 -22.87 -5.96
CA SER A 429 -16.02 -23.21 -6.51
C SER A 429 -16.16 -24.72 -6.43
N THR A 430 -17.20 -25.24 -5.77
CA THR A 430 -17.52 -26.66 -5.85
C THR A 430 -17.63 -27.03 -7.33
N PRO A 431 -16.91 -28.04 -7.84
CA PRO A 431 -17.10 -28.48 -9.21
C PRO A 431 -18.58 -28.78 -9.41
N ALA A 432 -19.18 -28.25 -10.48
CA ALA A 432 -20.50 -28.69 -10.88
C ALA A 432 -20.47 -30.21 -11.00
N LYS A 433 -21.34 -30.90 -10.26
CA LYS A 433 -21.53 -32.35 -10.38
C LYS A 433 -21.66 -32.67 -11.88
N PRO A 434 -20.91 -33.64 -12.45
CA PRO A 434 -21.02 -33.93 -13.88
C PRO A 434 -22.49 -34.12 -14.23
N GLY A 435 -22.98 -33.32 -15.16
CA GLY A 435 -24.37 -33.44 -15.64
C GLY A 435 -24.59 -34.87 -16.13
N ASP A 436 -25.76 -35.42 -15.82
CA ASP A 436 -26.19 -36.70 -16.39
C ASP A 436 -26.05 -36.65 -17.92
N THR A 437 -25.21 -37.52 -18.49
CA THR A 437 -24.96 -37.62 -19.94
C THR A 437 -25.65 -38.82 -20.57
N VAL A 438 -26.38 -39.61 -19.78
CA VAL A 438 -26.97 -40.87 -20.23
C VAL A 438 -28.41 -40.66 -20.66
N ALA A 439 -28.71 -40.93 -21.92
CA ALA A 439 -30.07 -40.79 -22.43
C ALA A 439 -31.04 -41.84 -21.85
N PRO A 440 -32.32 -41.46 -21.59
CA PRO A 440 -33.32 -42.37 -21.05
C PRO A 440 -33.66 -43.48 -22.05
N LYS A 441 -33.57 -44.75 -21.66
CA LYS A 441 -33.84 -45.90 -22.53
C LYS A 441 -35.34 -46.14 -22.69
N ALA A 442 -35.85 -46.07 -23.93
CA ALA A 442 -37.21 -46.46 -24.27
C ALA A 442 -37.29 -47.94 -24.67
N SER A 443 -38.22 -48.71 -24.09
CA SER A 443 -38.38 -50.15 -24.33
C SER A 443 -39.84 -50.61 -24.23
N LYS A 444 -40.11 -51.88 -24.56
CA LYS A 444 -41.45 -52.51 -24.43
C LYS A 444 -42.57 -51.72 -25.12
N LEU A 445 -42.30 -51.19 -26.31
CA LEU A 445 -43.26 -50.46 -27.13
C LEU A 445 -44.34 -51.39 -27.69
N THR A 446 -45.60 -51.07 -27.35
CA THR A 446 -46.80 -51.79 -27.78
C THR A 446 -47.81 -50.82 -28.39
N LEU A 447 -48.42 -51.21 -29.51
CA LEU A 447 -49.53 -50.51 -30.15
C LEU A 447 -50.70 -51.48 -30.29
N THR A 448 -51.87 -51.07 -29.82
CA THR A 448 -53.16 -51.72 -30.08
C THR A 448 -54.07 -50.78 -30.85
N ALA A 449 -55.24 -51.26 -31.29
CA ALA A 449 -56.22 -50.43 -31.99
C ALA A 449 -56.68 -49.19 -31.19
N LYS A 450 -56.55 -49.18 -29.86
CA LYS A 450 -57.04 -48.07 -29.01
C LYS A 450 -55.99 -47.50 -28.06
N LYS A 451 -54.75 -47.99 -28.04
CA LYS A 451 -53.75 -47.59 -27.05
C LYS A 451 -52.33 -47.76 -27.59
N VAL A 452 -51.47 -46.81 -27.27
CA VAL A 452 -50.01 -46.94 -27.40
C VAL A 452 -49.37 -46.85 -26.01
N SER A 453 -48.37 -47.70 -25.74
CA SER A 453 -47.63 -47.70 -24.48
C SER A 453 -46.15 -48.00 -24.68
N VAL A 454 -45.30 -47.40 -23.85
CA VAL A 454 -43.84 -47.58 -23.86
C VAL A 454 -43.29 -47.44 -22.45
N ARG A 455 -42.24 -48.19 -22.11
CA ARG A 455 -41.51 -48.08 -20.84
C ARG A 455 -40.27 -47.21 -21.01
N VAL A 456 -40.01 -46.31 -20.06
CA VAL A 456 -38.79 -45.51 -19.96
C VAL A 456 -38.00 -45.87 -18.71
N SER A 457 -36.66 -45.77 -18.77
CA SER A 457 -35.74 -46.12 -17.68
C SER A 457 -35.77 -45.15 -16.49
N GLU A 458 -36.26 -43.93 -16.69
CA GLU A 458 -36.18 -42.84 -15.71
C GLU A 458 -37.21 -41.73 -16.01
N SER A 459 -37.11 -40.60 -15.33
CA SER A 459 -37.95 -39.43 -15.61
C SER A 459 -37.67 -38.89 -17.02
N ALA A 460 -38.70 -38.81 -17.86
CA ALA A 460 -38.56 -38.33 -19.22
C ALA A 460 -39.86 -37.73 -19.77
N THR A 461 -39.72 -36.75 -20.65
CA THR A 461 -40.76 -36.32 -21.58
C THR A 461 -40.75 -37.23 -22.80
N VAL A 462 -41.84 -37.94 -23.05
CA VAL A 462 -41.97 -38.96 -24.09
C VAL A 462 -42.89 -38.49 -25.21
N LYS A 463 -42.34 -38.23 -26.39
CA LYS A 463 -43.08 -37.90 -27.62
C LYS A 463 -43.31 -39.17 -28.44
N LEU A 464 -44.57 -39.58 -28.57
CA LEU A 464 -45.02 -40.74 -29.34
C LEU A 464 -45.63 -40.27 -30.66
N THR A 465 -45.15 -40.79 -31.78
CA THR A 465 -45.68 -40.54 -33.13
C THR A 465 -46.10 -41.85 -33.77
N VAL A 466 -47.37 -41.99 -34.11
CA VAL A 466 -47.94 -43.16 -34.79
C VAL A 466 -48.27 -42.75 -36.23
N ALA A 467 -47.65 -43.41 -37.20
CA ALA A 467 -47.84 -43.15 -38.62
C ALA A 467 -48.32 -44.40 -39.36
N ARG A 468 -49.37 -44.28 -40.18
CA ARG A 468 -49.94 -45.39 -40.95
C ARG A 468 -49.20 -45.55 -42.26
N GLN A 469 -48.86 -46.79 -42.61
CA GLN A 469 -48.26 -47.12 -43.90
C GLN A 469 -49.30 -46.96 -45.02
N ARG A 470 -48.89 -46.31 -46.10
CA ARG A 470 -49.60 -46.24 -47.38
C ARG A 470 -48.64 -46.64 -48.49
N ILE A 471 -49.19 -47.27 -49.52
CA ILE A 471 -48.46 -47.55 -50.76
C ILE A 471 -48.72 -46.38 -51.70
N VAL A 472 -47.66 -45.79 -52.23
CA VAL A 472 -47.72 -44.75 -53.26
C VAL A 472 -46.88 -45.19 -54.45
N LYS A 473 -47.36 -44.96 -55.67
CA LYS A 473 -46.59 -45.17 -56.88
C LYS A 473 -45.71 -43.94 -57.12
N ILE A 474 -44.40 -44.15 -57.17
CA ILE A 474 -43.42 -43.12 -57.53
C ILE A 474 -42.61 -43.68 -58.70
N ARG A 475 -42.68 -43.04 -59.87
CA ARG A 475 -42.02 -43.49 -61.10
C ARG A 475 -42.32 -44.96 -61.42
N GLY A 476 -43.61 -45.32 -61.43
CA GLY A 476 -44.08 -46.69 -61.73
C GLY A 476 -43.85 -47.75 -60.64
N LYS A 477 -42.98 -47.50 -59.65
CA LYS A 477 -42.67 -48.46 -58.56
C LYS A 477 -43.48 -48.16 -57.29
N ALA A 478 -44.04 -49.21 -56.68
CA ALA A 478 -44.73 -49.12 -55.40
C ALA A 478 -43.73 -48.85 -54.27
N ARG A 479 -43.90 -47.73 -53.54
CA ARG A 479 -43.11 -47.39 -52.35
C ARG A 479 -44.00 -47.20 -51.14
N HIS A 480 -43.46 -47.55 -49.97
CA HIS A 480 -44.13 -47.34 -48.70
C HIS A 480 -43.87 -45.93 -48.17
N ARG A 481 -44.92 -45.14 -47.96
CA ARG A 481 -44.88 -43.90 -47.18
C ARG A 481 -45.63 -44.08 -45.87
N TYR A 482 -45.22 -43.32 -44.85
CA TYR A 482 -45.84 -43.35 -43.54
C TYR A 482 -46.41 -41.97 -43.25
N ASN A 483 -47.73 -41.87 -43.18
CA ASN A 483 -48.43 -40.62 -42.86
C ASN A 483 -48.75 -40.60 -41.37
N THR A 484 -48.34 -39.55 -40.67
CA THR A 484 -48.61 -39.39 -39.24
C THR A 484 -50.12 -39.34 -38.99
N VAL A 485 -50.60 -40.24 -38.14
CA VAL A 485 -52.00 -40.32 -37.72
C VAL A 485 -52.19 -39.66 -36.36
N LYS A 486 -51.21 -39.81 -35.46
CA LYS A 486 -51.26 -39.18 -34.13
C LYS A 486 -49.87 -38.89 -33.62
N THR A 487 -49.72 -37.73 -33.00
CA THR A 487 -48.60 -37.39 -32.13
C THR A 487 -49.13 -37.01 -30.75
N THR A 488 -48.47 -37.48 -29.69
CA THR A 488 -48.79 -37.13 -28.31
C THR A 488 -47.52 -37.06 -27.49
N THR A 489 -47.53 -36.19 -26.49
CA THR A 489 -46.47 -36.12 -25.48
C THR A 489 -47.01 -36.60 -24.13
N ILE A 490 -46.18 -37.30 -23.36
CA ILE A 490 -46.49 -37.79 -22.01
C ILE A 490 -45.27 -37.57 -21.12
N LYS A 491 -45.45 -37.01 -19.93
CA LYS A 491 -44.37 -36.91 -18.94
C LYS A 491 -44.36 -38.16 -18.05
N ALA A 492 -43.19 -38.75 -17.86
CA ALA A 492 -42.91 -39.75 -16.85
C ALA A 492 -42.06 -39.09 -15.76
N THR A 493 -42.48 -39.15 -14.50
CA THR A 493 -41.73 -38.57 -13.37
C THR A 493 -40.68 -39.53 -12.80
N LYS A 494 -40.70 -40.80 -13.21
CA LYS A 494 -39.76 -41.85 -12.84
C LYS A 494 -39.79 -43.00 -13.87
N ALA A 495 -38.88 -43.97 -13.70
CA ALA A 495 -38.86 -45.21 -14.45
C ALA A 495 -40.24 -45.89 -14.47
N SER A 496 -40.94 -45.84 -15.60
CA SER A 496 -42.34 -46.28 -15.67
C SER A 496 -42.82 -46.56 -17.09
N THR A 497 -43.95 -47.26 -17.20
CA THR A 497 -44.65 -47.44 -18.47
C THR A 497 -45.66 -46.31 -18.63
N VAL A 498 -45.47 -45.47 -19.64
CA VAL A 498 -46.44 -44.43 -20.02
C VAL A 498 -47.33 -44.92 -21.16
N SER A 499 -48.58 -44.46 -21.19
CA SER A 499 -49.51 -44.85 -22.23
C SER A 499 -50.55 -43.79 -22.57
N ARG A 500 -51.04 -43.80 -23.81
CA ARG A 500 -52.10 -42.90 -24.28
C ARG A 500 -53.17 -43.67 -25.03
N LYS A 501 -54.43 -43.37 -24.73
CA LYS A 501 -55.59 -43.82 -25.51
C LYS A 501 -55.59 -43.15 -26.89
N LEU A 502 -55.86 -43.92 -27.93
CA LEU A 502 -55.95 -43.47 -29.32
C LEU A 502 -57.39 -43.59 -29.80
N SER A 503 -57.79 -42.72 -30.73
CA SER A 503 -58.96 -42.97 -31.57
C SER A 503 -58.76 -44.29 -32.31
N LYS A 504 -59.83 -45.11 -32.42
CA LYS A 504 -59.75 -46.49 -32.94
C LYS A 504 -59.01 -46.54 -34.28
N LEU A 505 -57.81 -47.11 -34.28
CA LEU A 505 -56.99 -47.31 -35.47
C LEU A 505 -57.56 -48.48 -36.30
N ARG A 506 -57.57 -48.31 -37.63
CA ARG A 506 -57.99 -49.36 -38.57
C ARG A 506 -56.89 -50.41 -38.77
N ALA A 507 -57.28 -51.59 -39.26
CA ALA A 507 -56.33 -52.61 -39.67
C ALA A 507 -55.37 -52.05 -40.74
N ALA A 508 -54.08 -52.06 -40.43
CA ALA A 508 -52.98 -51.58 -41.27
C ALA A 508 -51.65 -51.82 -40.54
N ARG A 509 -50.55 -51.62 -41.26
CA ARG A 509 -49.21 -51.52 -40.67
C ARG A 509 -48.90 -50.08 -40.31
N TYR A 510 -48.33 -49.89 -39.13
CA TYR A 510 -48.00 -48.59 -38.54
C TYR A 510 -46.53 -48.55 -38.17
N ARG A 511 -45.93 -47.36 -38.29
CA ARG A 511 -44.65 -47.01 -37.70
C ARG A 511 -44.89 -46.19 -36.45
N VAL A 512 -44.41 -46.67 -35.32
CA VAL A 512 -44.45 -45.93 -34.06
C VAL A 512 -43.04 -45.49 -33.72
N THR A 513 -42.85 -44.18 -33.59
CA THR A 513 -41.59 -43.56 -33.19
C THR A 513 -41.77 -42.92 -31.82
N VAL A 514 -40.86 -43.21 -30.92
CA VAL A 514 -40.80 -42.68 -29.55
C VAL A 514 -39.52 -41.88 -29.41
N VAL A 515 -39.64 -40.64 -28.95
CA VAL A 515 -38.49 -39.83 -28.51
C VAL A 515 -38.65 -39.57 -27.03
N ALA A 516 -37.72 -40.05 -26.20
CA ALA A 516 -37.69 -39.79 -24.77
C ALA A 516 -36.60 -38.75 -24.48
N THR A 517 -36.91 -37.75 -23.65
CA THR A 517 -35.99 -36.67 -23.26
C THR A 517 -36.02 -36.47 -21.76
N ASP A 518 -34.90 -36.64 -21.07
CA ASP A 518 -34.81 -36.42 -19.62
C ASP A 518 -34.75 -34.91 -19.28
N PRO A 519 -34.76 -34.52 -17.99
CA PRO A 519 -34.60 -33.12 -17.59
C PRO A 519 -33.24 -32.50 -17.94
N ALA A 520 -32.19 -33.32 -18.09
CA ALA A 520 -30.86 -32.88 -18.50
C ALA A 520 -30.76 -32.63 -20.02
N GLY A 521 -31.77 -33.02 -20.79
CA GLY A 521 -31.86 -32.81 -22.24
C GLY A 521 -31.37 -33.99 -23.08
N ASN A 522 -30.91 -35.09 -22.48
CA ASN A 522 -30.44 -36.25 -23.22
C ASN A 522 -31.61 -36.98 -23.89
N ARG A 523 -31.40 -37.49 -25.10
CA ARG A 523 -32.47 -38.04 -25.95
C ARG A 523 -32.19 -39.44 -26.44
N SER A 524 -33.22 -40.29 -26.41
CA SER A 524 -33.22 -41.57 -27.12
C SER A 524 -34.39 -41.67 -28.08
N THR A 525 -34.22 -42.46 -29.14
CA THR A 525 -35.28 -42.74 -30.12
C THR A 525 -35.49 -44.23 -30.29
N LEU A 526 -36.74 -44.69 -30.17
CA LEU A 526 -37.15 -46.05 -30.47
C LEU A 526 -38.19 -46.02 -31.61
N THR A 527 -37.94 -46.74 -32.70
CA THR A 527 -38.91 -46.91 -33.78
C THR A 527 -39.27 -48.37 -33.97
N LYS A 528 -40.57 -48.69 -34.03
CA LYS A 528 -41.09 -50.05 -34.25
C LYS A 528 -42.20 -50.05 -35.29
N LEU A 529 -42.18 -51.05 -36.17
CA LEU A 529 -43.29 -51.34 -37.08
C LEU A 529 -44.27 -52.30 -36.41
N VAL A 530 -45.55 -51.97 -36.41
CA VAL A 530 -46.62 -52.78 -35.80
C VAL A 530 -47.75 -52.96 -36.80
N THR A 531 -48.13 -54.21 -37.08
CA THR A 531 -49.28 -54.54 -37.92
C THR A 531 -50.50 -54.80 -37.04
N LEU A 532 -51.53 -53.98 -37.19
CA LEU A 532 -52.84 -54.23 -36.60
C LEU A 532 -53.67 -55.03 -37.60
N LYS A 533 -54.03 -56.27 -37.24
CA LYS A 533 -54.94 -57.11 -38.01
C LYS A 533 -56.40 -56.78 -37.65
N GLU A 534 -57.30 -57.01 -38.59
CA GLU A 534 -58.74 -56.94 -38.32
C GLU A 534 -59.11 -58.05 -37.33
N ARG A 535 -59.86 -57.74 -36.27
CA ARG A 535 -60.41 -58.78 -35.41
C ARG A 535 -61.47 -59.50 -36.24
N ARG A 536 -61.19 -60.74 -36.67
CA ARG A 536 -62.26 -61.68 -37.04
C ARG A 536 -63.20 -61.74 -35.82
N ARG A 537 -64.49 -61.45 -36.04
CA ARG A 537 -65.50 -61.53 -34.99
C ARG A 537 -65.60 -62.96 -34.49
#